data_AF-A0A7K9BFM1-F1
#
_entry.id   AF-A0A7K9BFM1-F1
#
_cell.length_a   1.000
_cell.length_b   1.000
_cell.length_c   1.000
_cell.angle_alpha   90.00
_cell.angle_beta   90.00
_cell.angle_gamma   90.00
#
_symmetry.space_group_name_H-M   'P 1'
#
loop_
_entity.id
_entity.type
_entity.pdbx_description
1 polymer ?
#
loop_
_entity_poly.entity_id
_entity_poly.type
_entity_poly.pdbx_seq_one_letter_code
_entity_poly.pdbx_strand_id
1 'polypeptide(L)'
;QCVLSGSWRSDGGCRMVVSVLGQDGGFSGSYLPGAVASDPQIPASPLKGSQQDAGLVAQPTFSFAVHWQHREAPGGSTTAFVGQCFVDEAGEESLHALWLLREEVASPTEDWKATR
;
A
#
# COMPACT_ATOMS: atom_id res chain seq x y z
N GLN A 1 1.72 3.66 -19.13
CA GLN A 1 2.68 3.00 -18.23
C GLN A 1 2.68 3.75 -16.91
N CYS A 2 3.06 3.07 -15.83
CA CYS A 2 3.00 3.57 -14.46
C CYS A 2 1.63 4.12 -14.05
N VAL A 3 0.57 3.38 -14.37
CA VAL A 3 -0.76 3.63 -13.82
C VAL A 3 -1.00 2.56 -12.75
N LEU A 4 -1.18 2.96 -11.49
CA LEU A 4 -1.22 2.02 -10.37
C LEU A 4 -2.41 1.04 -10.41
N SER A 5 -3.47 1.33 -11.19
CA SER A 5 -4.61 0.44 -11.35
C SER A 5 -4.18 -0.96 -11.81
N GLY A 6 -4.54 -1.99 -11.05
CA GLY A 6 -4.16 -3.37 -11.36
C GLY A 6 -3.75 -4.17 -10.13
N SER A 7 -3.02 -5.26 -10.36
CA SER A 7 -2.53 -6.16 -9.31
C SER A 7 -1.01 -6.09 -9.22
N TRP A 8 -0.51 -5.89 -8.00
CA TRP A 8 0.91 -5.78 -7.70
C TRP A 8 1.32 -6.85 -6.69
N ARG A 9 2.59 -7.26 -6.80
CA ARG A 9 3.21 -8.20 -5.85
C ARG A 9 4.55 -7.64 -5.39
N SER A 10 4.78 -7.64 -4.08
CA SER A 10 6.09 -7.30 -3.50
C SER A 10 7.01 -8.51 -3.45
N ASP A 11 8.31 -8.29 -3.32
CA ASP A 11 9.31 -9.34 -3.05
C ASP A 11 8.99 -10.18 -1.80
N GLY A 12 8.46 -9.54 -0.76
CA GLY A 12 7.99 -10.20 0.46
C GLY A 12 6.69 -11.00 0.31
N GLY A 13 6.18 -11.16 -0.92
CA GLY A 13 4.98 -11.94 -1.22
C GLY A 13 3.64 -11.24 -0.98
N CYS A 14 3.62 -9.98 -0.52
CA CYS A 14 2.38 -9.23 -0.38
C CYS A 14 1.70 -9.04 -1.74
N ARG A 15 0.36 -9.03 -1.74
CA ARG A 15 -0.46 -8.74 -2.91
C ARG A 15 -1.27 -7.48 -2.65
N MET A 16 -1.26 -6.57 -3.63
CA MET A 16 -2.04 -5.35 -3.61
C MET A 16 -2.89 -5.29 -4.87
N VAL A 17 -4.17 -4.95 -4.75
CA VAL A 17 -5.05 -4.70 -5.90
C VAL A 17 -5.58 -3.29 -5.79
N VAL A 18 -5.38 -2.49 -6.83
CA VAL A 18 -5.78 -1.08 -6.91
C VAL A 18 -6.88 -0.93 -7.94
N SER A 19 -7.94 -0.21 -7.56
CA SER A 19 -9.05 0.11 -8.45
C SER A 19 -8.60 0.99 -9.61
N VAL A 20 -9.51 1.22 -10.57
CA VAL A 20 -9.34 2.31 -11.52
C VAL A 20 -9.15 3.62 -10.76
N LEU A 21 -8.14 4.41 -11.16
CA LEU A 21 -7.87 5.73 -10.59
C LEU A 21 -8.99 6.71 -10.98
N GLY A 22 -9.35 7.59 -10.05
CA GLY A 22 -10.20 8.75 -10.31
C GLY A 22 -9.48 9.80 -11.16
N GLN A 23 -10.24 10.78 -11.64
CA GLN A 23 -9.68 11.89 -12.44
C GLN A 23 -8.68 12.76 -11.66
N ASP A 24 -8.78 12.76 -10.34
CA ASP A 24 -7.86 13.44 -9.41
C ASP A 24 -6.65 12.57 -9.01
N GLY A 25 -6.50 11.39 -9.62
CA GLY A 25 -5.48 10.41 -9.27
C GLY A 25 -5.78 9.62 -8.00
N GLY A 26 -6.93 9.85 -7.33
CA GLY A 26 -7.35 9.12 -6.15
C GLY A 26 -7.72 7.67 -6.46
N PHE A 27 -7.41 6.74 -5.57
CA PHE A 27 -7.76 5.33 -5.75
C PHE A 27 -8.10 4.66 -4.42
N SER A 28 -8.79 3.53 -4.53
CA SER A 28 -9.01 2.59 -3.43
C SER A 28 -8.52 1.20 -3.84
N GLY A 29 -8.48 0.26 -2.91
CA GLY A 29 -8.01 -1.08 -3.22
C GLY A 29 -8.04 -2.03 -2.03
N SER A 30 -7.31 -3.12 -2.16
CA SER A 30 -7.12 -4.10 -1.11
C SER A 30 -5.65 -4.55 -1.02
N TYR A 31 -5.24 -4.92 0.19
CA TYR A 31 -3.89 -5.33 0.53
C TYR A 31 -3.91 -6.65 1.31
N LEU A 32 -3.07 -7.59 0.88
CA LEU A 32 -2.85 -8.90 1.49
C LEU A 32 -1.35 -9.06 1.82
N PRO A 33 -0.97 -9.10 3.11
CA PRO A 33 0.40 -9.35 3.54
C PRO A 33 0.93 -10.71 3.08
N GLY A 34 2.21 -10.77 2.73
CA GLY A 34 2.82 -11.96 2.12
C GLY A 34 2.82 -13.22 2.98
N ALA A 35 2.98 -13.08 4.30
CA ALA A 35 2.99 -14.22 5.24
C ALA A 35 1.69 -15.07 5.22
N VAL A 36 0.62 -14.54 4.62
CA VAL A 36 -0.69 -15.18 4.58
C VAL A 36 -1.33 -15.18 3.20
N ALA A 37 -0.62 -14.71 2.17
CA ALA A 37 -1.23 -14.51 0.86
C ALA A 37 -1.76 -15.82 0.23
N SER A 38 -1.39 -16.97 0.80
CA SER A 38 -1.87 -18.31 0.48
C SER A 38 -3.06 -18.79 1.34
N ASP A 39 -3.44 -18.09 2.40
CA ASP A 39 -4.57 -18.45 3.26
C ASP A 39 -5.85 -17.73 2.80
N PRO A 40 -6.82 -18.46 2.20
CA PRO A 40 -8.06 -17.87 1.70
C PRO A 40 -9.00 -17.39 2.81
N GLN A 41 -8.76 -17.73 4.08
CA GLN A 41 -9.60 -17.31 5.20
C GLN A 41 -9.25 -15.91 5.72
N ILE A 42 -8.11 -15.34 5.29
CA ILE A 42 -7.66 -14.06 5.80
C ILE A 42 -8.20 -12.92 4.91
N PRO A 43 -9.04 -12.03 5.46
CA PRO A 43 -9.64 -10.96 4.68
C PRO A 43 -8.57 -9.96 4.24
N ALA A 44 -8.70 -9.47 3.01
CA ALA A 44 -7.86 -8.40 2.50
C ALA A 44 -8.19 -7.09 3.21
N SER A 45 -7.16 -6.34 3.59
CA SER A 45 -7.34 -5.04 4.25
C SER A 45 -7.56 -3.94 3.20
N PRO A 46 -8.52 -3.03 3.39
CA PRO A 46 -8.76 -1.95 2.44
C PRO A 46 -7.59 -0.97 2.45
N LEU A 47 -7.32 -0.41 1.26
CA LEU A 47 -6.38 0.70 1.10
C LEU A 47 -7.02 1.88 0.37
N LYS A 48 -6.50 3.08 0.62
CA LYS A 48 -6.88 4.31 -0.10
C LYS A 48 -5.67 5.19 -0.32
N GLY A 49 -5.57 5.81 -1.49
CA GLY A 49 -4.39 6.58 -1.85
C GLY A 49 -4.61 7.51 -3.03
N SER A 50 -3.50 8.06 -3.52
CA SER A 50 -3.46 8.91 -4.70
C SER A 50 -2.13 8.74 -5.45
N GLN A 51 -2.17 8.97 -6.75
CA GLN A 51 -1.02 8.97 -7.63
C GLN A 51 -0.94 10.33 -8.35
N GLN A 52 0.27 10.86 -8.55
CA GLN A 52 0.45 11.97 -9.49
C GLN A 52 0.02 11.56 -10.91
N ASP A 53 -0.43 12.53 -11.71
CA ASP A 53 -0.92 12.29 -13.06
C ASP A 53 0.16 11.66 -13.97
N ALA A 54 -0.05 10.40 -14.35
CA ALA A 54 0.83 9.65 -15.23
C ALA A 54 0.88 10.20 -16.67
N GLY A 55 -0.10 11.00 -17.07
CA GLY A 55 -0.09 11.73 -18.35
C GLY A 55 0.82 12.96 -18.33
N LEU A 56 1.14 13.49 -17.14
CA LEU A 56 2.03 14.64 -16.97
C LEU A 56 3.44 14.23 -16.52
N VAL A 57 3.56 13.13 -15.77
CA VAL A 57 4.81 12.63 -15.22
C VAL A 57 4.95 11.15 -15.56
N ALA A 58 5.96 10.80 -16.37
CA ALA A 58 6.15 9.44 -16.87
C ALA A 58 6.40 8.39 -15.76
N GLN A 59 7.03 8.79 -14.65
CA GLN A 59 7.36 7.95 -13.49
C GLN A 59 6.85 8.62 -12.22
N PRO A 60 5.52 8.61 -12.00
CA PRO A 60 4.84 9.39 -10.98
C PRO A 60 5.07 8.84 -9.57
N THR A 61 5.08 9.75 -8.60
CA THR A 61 5.02 9.37 -7.18
C THR A 61 3.59 9.05 -6.76
N PHE A 62 3.45 8.21 -5.74
CA PHE A 62 2.17 7.85 -5.16
C PHE A 62 2.25 7.73 -3.64
N SER A 63 1.09 7.73 -3.00
CA SER A 63 0.94 7.36 -1.60
C SER A 63 -0.38 6.63 -1.37
N PHE A 64 -0.40 5.73 -0.38
CA PHE A 64 -1.64 5.11 0.08
C PHE A 64 -1.52 4.67 1.53
N ALA A 65 -2.66 4.55 2.22
CA ALA A 65 -2.77 3.98 3.54
C ALA A 65 -3.55 2.67 3.50
N VAL A 66 -3.09 1.67 4.24
CA VAL A 66 -3.77 0.40 4.48
C VAL A 66 -4.35 0.42 5.88
N HIS A 67 -5.66 0.22 6.01
CA HIS A 67 -6.33 0.09 7.29
C HIS A 67 -6.50 -1.39 7.61
N TRP A 68 -5.69 -1.91 8.53
CA TRP A 68 -5.62 -3.35 8.77
C TRP A 68 -6.90 -3.89 9.40
N GLN A 69 -7.55 -4.83 8.71
CA GLN A 69 -8.66 -5.61 9.26
C GLN A 69 -8.08 -6.75 10.10
N HIS A 70 -7.76 -6.42 11.36
CA HIS A 70 -7.22 -7.24 12.45
C HIS A 70 -6.57 -8.59 12.07
N ARG A 71 -5.26 -8.67 12.33
CA ARG A 71 -4.61 -9.93 12.69
C ARG A 71 -4.16 -9.87 14.13
N GLU A 72 -4.61 -10.83 14.91
CA GLU A 72 -4.01 -11.40 16.13
C GLU A 72 -3.67 -10.46 17.31
N ALA A 73 -3.55 -9.15 17.11
CA ALA A 73 -3.29 -8.15 18.14
C ALA A 73 -4.57 -7.39 18.52
N PRO A 74 -4.75 -7.07 19.83
CA PRO A 74 -5.96 -6.47 20.37
C PRO A 74 -6.18 -4.98 20.01
N GLY A 75 -5.37 -4.42 19.10
CA GLY A 75 -5.44 -3.00 18.71
C GLY A 75 -5.43 -2.81 17.19
N GLY A 76 -5.89 -1.64 16.76
CA GLY A 76 -5.82 -1.20 15.38
C GLY A 76 -4.39 -0.91 14.93
N SER A 77 -4.16 -0.96 13.62
CA SER A 77 -2.92 -0.45 13.04
C SER A 77 -3.19 0.11 11.65
N THR A 78 -2.28 0.96 11.18
CA THR A 78 -2.33 1.53 9.83
C THR A 78 -0.93 1.55 9.25
N THR A 79 -0.79 1.15 8.00
CA THR A 79 0.47 1.34 7.28
C THR A 79 0.30 2.39 6.19
N ALA A 80 1.12 3.41 6.21
CA ALA A 80 1.23 4.38 5.13
C ALA A 80 2.39 4.00 4.21
N PHE A 81 2.18 4.03 2.91
CA PHE A 81 3.18 3.84 1.88
C PHE A 81 3.36 5.15 1.10
N VAL A 82 4.59 5.45 0.73
CA VAL A 82 4.95 6.49 -0.22
C VAL A 82 6.02 5.95 -1.15
N GLY A 83 5.88 6.21 -2.45
CA GLY A 83 6.78 5.63 -3.42
C GLY A 83 6.71 6.27 -4.79
N GLN A 84 7.41 5.64 -5.73
CA GLN A 84 7.47 6.02 -7.13
C GLN A 84 7.36 4.78 -8.00
N CYS A 85 6.62 4.90 -9.10
CA CYS A 85 6.61 3.88 -10.13
C CYS A 85 7.75 4.12 -11.12
N PHE A 86 8.47 3.06 -11.47
CA PHE A 86 9.53 3.07 -12.47
C PHE A 86 9.18 2.14 -13.64
N VAL A 87 9.73 2.46 -14.81
CA VAL A 87 9.68 1.60 -16.01
C VAL A 87 11.10 1.38 -16.48
N ASP A 88 11.51 0.12 -16.63
CA ASP A 88 12.85 -0.20 -17.12
C ASP A 88 12.95 -0.20 -18.65
N GLU A 89 14.15 -0.51 -19.18
CA GLU A 89 14.41 -0.56 -20.62
C GLU A 89 13.61 -1.66 -21.34
N ALA A 90 13.17 -2.70 -20.62
CA ALA A 90 12.32 -3.78 -21.15
C ALA A 90 10.82 -3.42 -21.08
N GLY A 91 10.47 -2.29 -20.45
CA GLY A 91 9.09 -1.85 -20.24
C GLY A 91 8.44 -2.49 -19.01
N GLU A 92 9.20 -3.14 -18.14
CA GLU A 92 8.71 -3.72 -16.89
C GLU A 92 8.49 -2.61 -15.85
N GLU A 93 7.34 -2.67 -15.16
CA GLU A 93 6.95 -1.66 -14.17
C GLU A 93 7.27 -2.14 -12.75
N SER A 94 7.93 -1.30 -11.96
CA SER A 94 8.22 -1.57 -10.55
C SER A 94 7.75 -0.43 -9.65
N LEU A 95 7.30 -0.77 -8.44
CA LEU A 95 6.96 0.21 -7.41
C LEU A 95 8.04 0.20 -6.34
N HIS A 96 8.76 1.31 -6.21
CA HIS A 96 9.73 1.48 -5.13
C HIS A 96 9.08 2.33 -4.05
N ALA A 97 8.88 1.75 -2.87
CA ALA A 97 8.15 2.39 -1.79
C ALA A 97 8.84 2.22 -0.44
N LEU A 98 8.67 3.23 0.40
CA LEU A 98 8.92 3.19 1.83
C LEU A 98 7.57 3.11 2.54
N TRP A 99 7.59 2.60 3.77
CA TRP A 99 6.38 2.48 4.57
C TRP A 99 6.65 2.85 6.02
N LEU A 100 5.59 3.27 6.71
CA LEU A 100 5.52 3.44 8.16
C LEU A 100 4.34 2.63 8.67
N LEU A 101 4.59 1.69 9.58
CA LEU A 101 3.53 0.97 10.28
C LEU A 101 3.29 1.65 11.61
N ARG A 102 2.07 2.16 11.79
CA ARG A 102 1.62 2.76 13.03
C ARG A 102 0.71 1.81 13.79
N GLU A 103 1.11 1.44 15.00
CA GLU A 103 0.31 0.67 15.95
C GLU A 103 -0.52 1.61 16.85
N GLU A 104 -1.72 1.19 17.20
CA GLU A 104 -2.49 1.78 18.29
C GLU A 104 -1.76 1.52 19.63
N VAL A 105 -1.68 2.54 20.48
CA VAL A 105 -1.11 2.44 21.83
C VAL A 105 -2.08 3.02 22.85
N ALA A 106 -2.01 2.52 24.09
CA ALA A 106 -3.00 2.86 25.11
C ALA A 106 -2.87 4.29 25.63
N SER A 107 -1.70 4.92 25.46
CA SER A 107 -1.44 6.27 25.96
C SER A 107 -0.33 7.00 25.19
N PRO A 108 -0.27 8.34 25.25
CA PRO A 108 0.81 9.12 24.61
C PRO A 108 2.21 8.76 25.12
N THR A 109 2.36 8.27 26.36
CA THR A 109 3.67 7.85 26.90
C THR A 109 4.23 6.60 26.22
N GLU A 110 3.40 5.86 25.48
CA GLU A 110 3.79 4.70 24.69
C GLU A 110 4.02 5.02 23.21
N ASP A 111 3.87 6.27 22.79
CA ASP A 111 3.96 6.70 21.38
C ASP A 111 5.33 6.37 20.75
N TRP A 112 6.40 6.48 21.53
CA TRP A 112 7.78 6.32 21.07
C TRP A 112 8.07 4.94 20.44
N LYS A 113 7.31 3.90 20.79
CA LYS A 113 7.46 2.53 20.28
C LYS A 113 6.45 2.17 19.19
N ALA A 114 5.54 3.08 18.84
CA ALA A 114 4.34 2.77 18.06
C ALA A 114 4.57 2.82 16.53
N THR A 115 5.75 3.24 16.07
CA THR A 115 6.06 3.35 14.64
C THR A 115 7.24 2.47 14.29
N ARG A 116 7.06 1.59 13.30
CA ARG A 116 8.13 0.84 12.61
C ARG A 116 8.38 1.44 11.24
#